data_AF-A0A9J6GJQ6-F1
#
_entry.id   AF-A0A9J6GJQ6-F1
#
_cell.length_a   1.000
_cell.length_b   1.000
_cell.length_c   1.000
_cell.angle_alpha   90.00
_cell.angle_beta   90.00
_cell.angle_gamma   90.00
#
_symmetry.space_group_name_H-M   'P 1'
#
loop_
_entity.id
_entity.type
_entity.pdbx_description
1 polymer ?
#
loop_
_entity_poly.entity_id
_entity_poly.type
_entity_poly.pdbx_seq_one_letter_code
_entity_poly.pdbx_strand_id
1 'polypeptide(L)'
;MRSYYAPTIGSLQYHCPVSEVLQHFNTDCEHHTVTCLRCRGSVAHKDIVNHLASGVCGPTSVTEIVAGENVDSGIMGITSALSNLDAKVSLIQRSIEENLESMASGSVRMLAQEVGAESPILESVQCLENTLTEGAQLCRCALDDARATLQNDIAIVTSSLQGIKDEFGLLNASLNQTFEEKSSESLALCTNIKRSIDRLEAAVAGERKQMREKLGTIEKVMQDRLRIETASVSDLPLERRLLVSKALEWSIEPWSEAKMESHMRSSAFVHPPHGGYFYGYHIRPCALVKGVALLQSLLLGYEVCRGECDQLVTWPMKKNLRITLLHPERNHTNVTIVQDCISERPGICAPYVRRELTARWLGGEMKVKDIEGSHYLKDNKISLRFEVL
;
A
#
# COMPACT_ATOMS: atom_id res chain seq x y z
N MET A 1 -44.73 -4.71 24.38
CA MET A 1 -43.59 -4.87 23.47
C MET A 1 -42.31 -4.76 24.28
N ARG A 2 -41.68 -5.89 24.59
CA ARG A 2 -40.37 -5.96 25.24
C ARG A 2 -39.35 -6.37 24.19
N SER A 3 -38.42 -5.48 23.87
CA SER A 3 -37.25 -5.78 23.04
C SER A 3 -36.06 -6.07 23.96
N TYR A 4 -35.53 -7.29 23.83
CA TYR A 4 -34.27 -7.70 24.43
C TYR A 4 -33.11 -7.13 23.60
N TYR A 5 -32.19 -6.41 24.24
CA TYR A 5 -30.88 -6.10 23.68
C TYR A 5 -29.83 -6.96 24.39
N ALA A 6 -29.11 -7.77 23.62
CA ALA A 6 -27.86 -8.38 24.05
C ALA A 6 -26.71 -7.36 23.89
N PRO A 7 -25.75 -7.29 24.82
CA PRO A 7 -24.62 -6.38 24.70
C PRO A 7 -23.52 -7.03 23.85
N THR A 8 -23.23 -6.44 22.69
CA THR A 8 -22.01 -6.73 21.93
C THR A 8 -20.84 -5.93 22.51
N ILE A 9 -19.71 -6.62 22.63
CA ILE A 9 -18.45 -6.12 23.14
C ILE A 9 -17.89 -5.02 22.22
N GLY A 10 -17.83 -3.79 22.72
CA GLY A 10 -16.73 -2.86 22.46
C GLY A 10 -16.53 -2.28 21.06
N SER A 11 -17.57 -2.02 20.26
CA SER A 11 -17.44 -1.16 19.08
C SER A 11 -17.68 0.32 19.45
N LEU A 12 -16.59 1.10 19.51
CA LEU A 12 -16.69 2.56 19.51
C LEU A 12 -17.24 3.01 18.14
N GLN A 13 -18.53 3.35 18.08
CA GLN A 13 -19.10 4.02 16.92
C GLN A 13 -18.59 5.45 16.86
N TYR A 14 -17.58 5.68 16.02
CA TYR A 14 -17.05 6.99 15.71
C TYR A 14 -17.96 7.68 14.67
N HIS A 15 -18.62 8.76 15.07
CA HIS A 15 -19.42 9.61 14.18
C HIS A 15 -18.60 10.85 13.80
N CYS A 16 -18.12 10.94 12.57
CA CYS A 16 -17.52 12.16 12.01
C CYS A 16 -18.00 12.43 10.57
N PRO A 17 -17.86 13.68 10.07
CA PRO A 17 -18.15 14.03 8.67
C PRO A 17 -17.31 13.20 7.69
N VAL A 18 -17.87 12.85 6.52
CA VAL A 18 -17.20 12.02 5.49
C VAL A 18 -15.82 12.57 5.08
N SER A 19 -15.62 13.89 5.14
CA SER A 19 -14.33 14.55 4.88
C SER A 19 -13.24 14.23 5.91
N GLU A 20 -13.63 13.94 7.15
CA GLU A 20 -12.72 13.62 8.25
C GLU A 20 -12.45 12.11 8.36
N VAL A 21 -13.32 11.28 7.77
CA VAL A 21 -13.12 9.81 7.71
C VAL A 21 -11.81 9.47 6.99
N LEU A 22 -11.50 10.17 5.90
CA LEU A 22 -10.28 9.91 5.13
C LEU A 22 -9.02 10.35 5.87
N GLN A 23 -9.11 11.44 6.65
CA GLN A 23 -8.02 11.90 7.51
C GLN A 23 -7.80 10.91 8.65
N HIS A 24 -8.86 10.51 9.36
CA HIS A 24 -8.81 9.48 10.40
C HIS A 24 -8.23 8.17 9.87
N PHE A 25 -8.63 7.73 8.67
CA PHE A 25 -8.11 6.51 8.07
C PHE A 25 -6.60 6.58 7.78
N ASN A 26 -6.10 7.77 7.45
CA ASN A 26 -4.70 7.99 7.11
C ASN A 26 -3.81 8.33 8.32
N THR A 27 -4.33 8.96 9.37
CA THR A 27 -3.53 9.45 10.51
C THR A 27 -3.75 8.67 11.80
N ASP A 28 -4.96 8.19 12.04
CA ASP A 28 -5.36 7.67 13.36
C ASP A 28 -5.66 6.16 13.32
N CYS A 29 -6.05 5.64 12.15
CA CYS A 29 -6.38 4.24 11.93
C CYS A 29 -5.14 3.34 11.76
N GLU A 30 -3.93 3.93 11.64
CA GLU A 30 -2.67 3.20 11.55
C GLU A 30 -2.46 2.25 12.75
N HIS A 31 -2.91 2.68 13.94
CA HIS A 31 -2.73 1.93 15.19
C HIS A 31 -3.95 1.10 15.60
N HIS A 32 -5.04 1.13 14.84
CA HIS A 32 -6.16 0.24 15.11
C HIS A 32 -5.77 -1.19 14.81
N THR A 33 -6.10 -2.07 15.74
CA THR A 33 -5.94 -3.50 15.55
C THR A 33 -7.10 -4.06 14.74
N VAL A 34 -6.78 -4.77 13.67
CA VAL A 34 -7.72 -5.55 12.86
C VAL A 34 -7.45 -7.03 13.06
N THR A 35 -8.49 -7.84 12.98
CA THR A 35 -8.37 -9.29 13.06
C THR A 35 -7.93 -9.84 11.70
N CYS A 36 -6.76 -10.47 11.63
CA CYS A 36 -6.30 -11.14 10.42
C CYS A 36 -7.22 -12.33 10.07
N LEU A 37 -7.81 -12.35 8.87
CA LEU A 37 -8.74 -13.42 8.48
C LEU A 37 -8.06 -14.80 8.31
N ARG A 38 -6.74 -14.85 8.15
CA ARG A 38 -5.99 -16.10 7.98
C ARG A 38 -5.62 -16.78 9.32
N CYS A 39 -5.16 -16.02 10.32
CA CYS A 39 -4.70 -16.58 11.60
C CYS A 39 -5.56 -16.16 12.81
N ARG A 40 -6.54 -15.27 12.62
CA ARG A 40 -7.35 -14.60 13.66
C ARG A 40 -6.55 -13.79 14.69
N GLY A 41 -5.25 -13.59 14.46
CA GLY A 41 -4.41 -12.70 15.26
C GLY A 41 -4.84 -11.25 15.13
N SER A 42 -4.70 -10.50 16.22
CA SER A 42 -4.87 -9.05 16.26
C SER A 42 -3.60 -8.40 15.67
N VAL A 43 -3.74 -7.68 14.56
CA VAL A 43 -2.62 -7.05 13.84
C VAL A 43 -2.93 -5.58 13.65
N ALA A 44 -1.96 -4.69 13.86
CA ALA A 44 -2.14 -3.28 13.53
C ALA A 44 -2.48 -3.14 12.03
N HIS A 45 -3.44 -2.27 11.70
CA HIS A 45 -3.94 -2.13 10.34
C HIS A 45 -2.83 -1.83 9.33
N LYS A 46 -1.84 -1.01 9.69
CA LYS A 46 -0.66 -0.76 8.84
C LYS A 46 0.20 -1.98 8.55
N ASP A 47 0.19 -2.95 9.46
CA ASP A 47 1.06 -4.12 9.43
C ASP A 47 0.35 -5.31 8.80
N ILE A 48 -0.94 -5.20 8.44
CA ILE A 48 -1.72 -6.32 7.89
C ILE A 48 -1.13 -6.85 6.58
N VAL A 49 -0.64 -5.96 5.71
CA VAL A 49 -0.03 -6.35 4.42
C VAL A 49 1.30 -7.06 4.66
N ASN A 50 2.14 -6.53 5.54
CA ASN A 50 3.42 -7.14 5.91
C ASN A 50 3.22 -8.47 6.65
N HIS A 51 2.21 -8.55 7.51
CA HIS A 51 1.82 -9.77 8.21
C HIS A 51 1.39 -10.86 7.21
N LEU A 52 0.57 -10.51 6.20
CA LEU A 52 0.16 -11.43 5.14
C LEU A 52 1.32 -11.83 4.21
N ALA A 53 2.24 -10.90 3.93
CA ALA A 53 3.38 -11.12 3.04
C ALA A 53 4.53 -11.90 3.68
N SER A 54 4.76 -11.73 4.99
CA SER A 54 5.86 -12.38 5.72
C SER A 54 5.71 -13.90 5.85
N GLY A 55 4.52 -14.45 5.57
CA GLY A 55 4.26 -15.89 5.71
C GLY A 55 4.24 -16.41 7.15
N VAL A 56 4.53 -15.55 8.14
CA VAL A 56 4.43 -15.86 9.58
C VAL A 56 2.96 -16.03 9.99
N CYS A 57 2.05 -15.46 9.21
CA CYS A 57 0.64 -15.82 9.18
C CYS A 57 0.46 -17.22 8.56
N GLY A 58 0.95 -18.24 9.24
CA GLY A 58 0.59 -19.62 8.93
C GLY A 58 -0.92 -19.77 9.06
N PRO A 59 -1.58 -20.56 8.20
CA PRO A 59 -2.92 -21.01 8.53
C PRO A 59 -2.79 -21.70 9.88
N THR A 60 -3.35 -21.12 10.93
CA THR A 60 -3.93 -21.97 11.97
C THR A 60 -4.90 -22.83 11.20
N SER A 61 -4.48 -24.06 10.86
CA SER A 61 -5.20 -25.06 10.09
C SER A 61 -6.69 -24.71 10.04
N VAL A 62 -7.12 -24.00 8.99
CA VAL A 62 -8.54 -23.65 8.81
C VAL A 62 -9.32 -24.92 8.47
N THR A 63 -8.60 -26.01 8.18
CA THR A 63 -9.07 -27.38 8.21
C THR A 63 -9.65 -27.83 9.55
N GLU A 64 -9.35 -27.18 10.69
CA GLU A 64 -9.89 -27.58 12.00
C GLU A 64 -11.07 -26.74 12.51
N ILE A 65 -11.44 -25.62 11.87
CA ILE A 65 -12.44 -24.71 12.47
C ILE A 65 -13.87 -24.89 11.92
N VAL A 66 -14.11 -25.64 10.83
CA VAL A 66 -15.50 -25.76 10.29
C VAL A 66 -15.93 -27.13 9.77
N ALA A 67 -15.09 -28.17 9.78
CA ALA A 67 -15.48 -29.47 9.22
C ALA A 67 -15.98 -30.44 10.31
N GLY A 68 -17.28 -30.41 10.61
CA GLY A 68 -18.05 -31.57 11.09
C GLY A 68 -17.89 -32.04 12.54
N GLU A 69 -16.73 -31.85 13.19
CA GLU A 69 -16.48 -32.47 14.50
C GLU A 69 -17.41 -31.96 15.62
N ASN A 70 -17.91 -30.73 15.53
CA ASN A 70 -18.75 -30.16 16.58
C ASN A 70 -20.21 -30.62 16.51
N VAL A 71 -20.73 -30.95 15.31
CA VAL A 71 -22.12 -31.42 15.17
C VAL A 71 -22.22 -32.87 15.61
N ASP A 72 -21.29 -33.73 15.18
CA ASP A 72 -21.27 -35.12 15.64
C ASP A 72 -20.96 -35.24 17.13
N SER A 73 -20.06 -34.40 17.66
CA SER A 73 -19.82 -34.31 19.11
C SER A 73 -21.06 -33.83 19.86
N GLY A 74 -21.77 -32.82 19.34
CA GLY A 74 -23.02 -32.32 19.91
C GLY A 74 -24.13 -33.37 19.91
N ILE A 75 -24.31 -34.09 18.79
CA ILE A 75 -25.29 -35.18 18.68
C ILE A 75 -24.93 -36.30 19.65
N MET A 76 -23.67 -36.73 19.72
CA MET A 76 -23.23 -37.74 20.69
C MET A 76 -23.43 -37.28 22.14
N GLY A 77 -23.19 -36.00 22.44
CA GLY A 77 -23.43 -35.41 23.75
C GLY A 77 -24.90 -35.45 24.15
N ILE A 78 -25.80 -35.09 23.24
CA ILE A 78 -27.26 -35.15 23.46
C ILE A 78 -27.70 -36.61 23.65
N THR A 79 -27.27 -37.52 22.78
CA THR A 79 -27.60 -38.96 22.89
C THR A 79 -27.14 -39.54 24.22
N SER A 80 -25.92 -39.21 24.65
CA SER A 80 -25.39 -39.63 25.95
C SER A 80 -26.20 -39.06 27.13
N ALA A 81 -26.58 -37.78 27.05
CA ALA A 81 -27.42 -37.15 28.07
C ALA A 81 -28.81 -37.80 28.16
N LEU A 82 -29.42 -38.16 27.02
CA LEU A 82 -30.69 -38.88 26.97
C LEU A 82 -30.59 -40.28 27.58
N SER A 83 -29.53 -41.04 27.26
CA SER A 83 -29.31 -42.36 27.88
C SER A 83 -29.10 -42.25 29.39
N ASN A 84 -28.42 -41.20 29.87
CA ASN A 84 -28.24 -40.97 31.30
C ASN A 84 -29.57 -40.61 31.99
N LEU A 85 -30.43 -39.81 31.33
CA LEU A 85 -31.75 -39.49 31.84
C LEU A 85 -32.63 -40.74 31.97
N ASP A 86 -32.65 -41.61 30.96
CA ASP A 86 -33.38 -42.88 30.97
C ASP A 86 -32.93 -43.81 32.11
N ALA A 87 -31.61 -43.89 32.33
CA ALA A 87 -31.05 -44.63 33.45
C ALA A 87 -31.49 -44.07 34.82
N LYS A 88 -31.53 -42.74 34.97
CA LYS A 88 -32.00 -42.09 36.22
C LYS A 88 -33.49 -42.30 36.46
N VAL A 89 -34.32 -42.21 35.43
CA VAL A 89 -35.76 -42.49 35.53
C VAL A 89 -35.99 -43.93 35.99
N SER A 90 -35.23 -44.88 35.43
CA SER A 90 -35.29 -46.30 35.82
C SER A 90 -34.89 -46.54 37.29
N LEU A 91 -33.92 -45.78 37.81
CA LEU A 91 -33.52 -45.85 39.23
C LEU A 91 -34.58 -45.28 40.16
N ILE A 92 -35.17 -44.12 39.82
CA ILE A 92 -36.24 -43.50 40.61
C ILE A 92 -37.44 -44.45 40.69
N GLN A 93 -37.81 -45.08 39.57
CA GLN A 93 -38.91 -46.04 39.52
C GLN A 93 -38.68 -47.22 40.48
N ARG A 94 -37.51 -47.85 40.41
CA ARG A 94 -37.16 -48.96 41.32
C ARG A 94 -37.23 -48.56 42.78
N SER A 95 -36.73 -47.36 43.11
CA SER A 95 -36.79 -46.85 44.49
C SER A 95 -38.22 -46.61 44.96
N ILE A 96 -39.11 -46.12 44.10
CA ILE A 96 -40.53 -45.95 44.42
C ILE A 96 -41.18 -47.32 44.64
N GLU A 97 -40.91 -48.30 43.79
CA GLU A 97 -41.41 -49.67 43.91
C GLU A 97 -40.95 -50.33 45.22
N GLU A 98 -39.66 -50.26 45.55
CA GLU A 98 -39.10 -50.78 46.81
C GLU A 98 -39.71 -50.10 48.04
N ASN A 99 -39.90 -48.78 48.01
CA ASN A 99 -40.53 -48.05 49.11
C ASN A 99 -42.02 -48.42 49.27
N LEU A 100 -42.75 -48.58 48.16
CA LEU A 100 -44.15 -49.02 48.18
C LEU A 100 -44.28 -50.44 48.74
N GLU A 101 -43.42 -51.36 48.31
CA GLU A 101 -43.38 -52.73 48.85
C GLU A 101 -43.00 -52.74 50.33
N SER A 102 -42.03 -51.92 50.76
CA SER A 102 -41.62 -51.79 52.16
C SER A 102 -42.76 -51.25 53.05
N MET A 103 -43.47 -50.22 52.59
CA MET A 103 -44.61 -49.68 53.33
C MET A 103 -45.75 -50.69 53.45
N ALA A 104 -46.09 -51.38 52.35
CA ALA A 104 -47.15 -52.38 52.33
C ALA A 104 -46.81 -53.61 53.17
N SER A 105 -45.61 -54.15 53.05
CA SER A 105 -45.21 -55.41 53.70
C SER A 105 -44.75 -55.26 55.15
N GLY A 106 -44.12 -54.13 55.49
CA GLY A 106 -43.48 -53.93 56.79
C GLY A 106 -44.34 -53.17 57.77
N SER A 107 -44.76 -51.94 57.43
CA SER A 107 -45.38 -51.04 58.41
C SER A 107 -46.83 -51.38 58.68
N VAL A 108 -47.61 -51.66 57.63
CA VAL A 108 -49.05 -51.97 57.77
C VAL A 108 -49.26 -53.35 58.40
N ARG A 109 -48.46 -54.34 58.02
CA ARG A 109 -48.56 -55.70 58.54
C ARG A 109 -48.13 -55.81 60.01
N MET A 110 -47.12 -55.05 60.43
CA MET A 110 -46.72 -54.94 61.83
C MET A 110 -47.83 -54.33 62.70
N LEU A 111 -48.44 -53.23 62.22
CA LEU A 111 -49.59 -52.62 62.90
C LEU A 111 -50.79 -53.58 62.98
N ALA A 112 -51.04 -54.35 61.92
CA ALA A 112 -52.09 -55.37 61.94
C ALA A 112 -51.82 -56.50 62.96
N GLN A 113 -50.54 -56.87 63.18
CA GLN A 113 -50.16 -57.87 64.18
C GLN A 113 -50.24 -57.35 65.62
N GLU A 114 -49.89 -56.09 65.88
CA GLU A 114 -49.93 -55.49 67.22
C GLU A 114 -51.36 -55.25 67.73
N VAL A 115 -52.33 -55.05 66.84
CA VAL A 115 -53.70 -54.66 67.20
C VAL A 115 -54.58 -55.81 67.71
N GLY A 116 -54.18 -57.07 67.51
CA GLY A 116 -54.94 -58.25 67.96
C GLY A 116 -56.24 -58.50 67.19
N ALA A 117 -56.65 -59.77 67.08
CA ALA A 117 -57.66 -60.23 66.12
C ALA A 117 -59.12 -59.75 66.34
N GLU A 118 -59.44 -59.05 67.44
CA GLU A 118 -60.82 -58.70 67.83
C GLU A 118 -61.06 -57.17 67.97
N SER A 119 -60.17 -56.34 67.46
CA SER A 119 -60.29 -54.88 67.60
C SER A 119 -60.96 -54.22 66.39
N PRO A 120 -61.90 -53.25 66.57
CA PRO A 120 -62.42 -52.41 65.49
C PRO A 120 -61.34 -51.58 64.77
N ILE A 121 -60.13 -51.51 65.34
CA ILE A 121 -58.96 -50.91 64.70
C ILE A 121 -58.49 -51.75 63.50
N LEU A 122 -58.74 -53.07 63.47
CA LEU A 122 -58.34 -53.95 62.37
C LEU A 122 -59.03 -53.57 61.04
N GLU A 123 -60.32 -53.22 61.08
CA GLU A 123 -61.04 -52.72 59.89
C GLU A 123 -60.46 -51.40 59.38
N SER A 124 -60.04 -50.52 60.30
CA SER A 124 -59.39 -49.25 59.94
C SER A 124 -58.01 -49.48 59.32
N VAL A 125 -57.23 -50.44 59.82
CA VAL A 125 -55.94 -50.84 59.26
C VAL A 125 -56.11 -51.47 57.87
N GLN A 126 -57.11 -52.33 57.68
CA GLN A 126 -57.41 -52.93 56.36
C GLN A 126 -57.86 -51.86 55.35
N CYS A 127 -58.66 -50.89 55.78
CA CYS A 127 -59.05 -49.75 54.94
C CYS A 127 -57.83 -48.92 54.53
N LEU A 128 -56.91 -48.66 55.46
CA LEU A 128 -55.64 -47.99 55.18
C LEU A 128 -54.78 -48.79 54.19
N GLU A 129 -54.67 -50.11 54.35
CA GLU A 129 -53.94 -50.98 53.43
C GLU A 129 -54.50 -50.92 52.01
N ASN A 130 -55.82 -51.01 51.87
CA ASN A 130 -56.50 -50.89 50.58
C ASN A 130 -56.25 -49.52 49.95
N THR A 131 -56.38 -48.44 50.73
CA THR A 131 -56.12 -47.07 50.27
C THR A 131 -54.66 -46.89 49.83
N LEU A 132 -53.71 -47.47 50.58
CA LEU A 132 -52.29 -47.43 50.24
C LEU A 132 -52.01 -48.19 48.94
N THR A 133 -52.67 -49.35 48.75
CA THR A 133 -52.53 -50.20 47.58
C THR A 133 -53.10 -49.53 46.33
N GLU A 134 -54.27 -48.90 46.44
CA GLU A 134 -54.86 -48.11 45.36
C GLU A 134 -53.99 -46.90 45.02
N GLY A 135 -53.50 -46.17 46.02
CA GLY A 135 -52.55 -45.06 45.82
C GLY A 135 -51.26 -45.51 45.13
N ALA A 136 -50.69 -46.64 45.56
CA ALA A 136 -49.52 -47.26 44.93
C ALA A 136 -49.78 -47.61 43.46
N GLN A 137 -50.95 -48.17 43.16
CA GLN A 137 -51.33 -48.52 41.80
C GLN A 137 -51.51 -47.28 40.92
N LEU A 138 -52.15 -46.22 41.44
CA LEU A 138 -52.27 -44.95 40.73
C LEU A 138 -50.91 -44.32 40.44
N CYS A 139 -49.98 -44.36 41.41
CA CYS A 139 -48.61 -43.89 41.21
C CYS A 139 -47.88 -44.72 40.14
N ARG A 140 -48.03 -46.04 40.11
CA ARG A 140 -47.46 -46.90 39.07
C ARG A 140 -48.00 -46.54 37.68
N CYS A 141 -49.32 -46.45 37.53
CA CYS A 141 -49.94 -46.06 36.26
C CYS A 141 -49.46 -44.69 35.79
N ALA A 142 -49.39 -43.69 36.69
CA ALA A 142 -48.90 -42.35 36.34
C ALA A 142 -47.42 -42.34 35.93
N LEU A 143 -46.58 -43.18 36.56
CA LEU A 143 -45.17 -43.34 36.18
C LEU A 143 -45.02 -44.02 34.82
N ASP A 144 -45.81 -45.05 34.55
CA ASP A 144 -45.80 -45.75 33.27
C ASP A 144 -46.26 -44.82 32.12
N ASP A 145 -47.30 -44.02 32.34
CA ASP A 145 -47.77 -43.01 31.38
C ASP A 145 -46.72 -41.92 31.13
N ALA A 146 -46.07 -41.41 32.18
CA ALA A 146 -45.00 -40.43 32.06
C ALA A 146 -43.79 -41.02 31.31
N ARG A 147 -43.45 -42.28 31.55
CA ARG A 147 -42.38 -43.00 30.84
C ARG A 147 -42.71 -43.17 29.37
N ALA A 148 -43.92 -43.62 29.04
CA ALA A 148 -44.35 -43.79 27.66
C ALA A 148 -44.28 -42.45 26.90
N THR A 149 -44.68 -41.35 27.55
CA THR A 149 -44.59 -40.00 27.00
C THR A 149 -43.14 -39.59 26.74
N LEU A 150 -42.25 -39.76 27.72
CA LEU A 150 -40.82 -39.44 27.57
C LEU A 150 -40.15 -40.28 26.49
N GLN A 151 -40.46 -41.57 26.39
CA GLN A 151 -39.92 -42.45 25.35
C GLN A 151 -40.37 -42.01 23.95
N ASN A 152 -41.63 -41.61 23.80
CA ASN A 152 -42.13 -41.05 22.57
C ASN A 152 -41.43 -39.73 22.20
N ASP A 153 -41.25 -38.83 23.15
CA ASP A 153 -40.55 -37.55 22.94
C ASP A 153 -39.08 -37.76 22.55
N ILE A 154 -38.39 -38.71 23.20
CA ILE A 154 -37.02 -39.11 22.84
C ILE A 154 -36.95 -39.64 21.41
N ALA A 155 -37.92 -40.46 20.99
CA ALA A 155 -37.98 -40.98 19.63
C ALA A 155 -38.19 -39.86 18.60
N ILE A 156 -39.09 -38.90 18.88
CA ILE A 156 -39.34 -37.73 18.03
C ILE A 156 -38.07 -36.88 17.88
N VAL A 157 -37.40 -36.57 18.99
CA VAL A 157 -36.16 -35.76 18.98
C VAL A 157 -35.05 -36.48 18.22
N THR A 158 -34.88 -37.79 18.44
CA THR A 158 -33.87 -38.60 17.75
C THR A 158 -34.10 -38.61 16.23
N SER A 159 -35.35 -38.82 15.80
CA SER A 159 -35.73 -38.78 14.38
C SER A 159 -35.47 -37.39 13.76
N SER A 160 -35.82 -36.33 14.49
CA SER A 160 -35.61 -34.95 14.04
C SER A 160 -34.11 -34.62 13.89
N LEU A 161 -33.27 -35.04 14.85
CA LEU A 161 -31.82 -34.87 14.78
C LEU A 161 -31.20 -35.63 13.61
N GLN A 162 -31.70 -36.84 13.32
CA GLN A 162 -31.26 -37.60 12.16
C GLN A 162 -31.62 -36.90 10.84
N GLY A 163 -32.85 -36.36 10.73
CA GLY A 163 -33.26 -35.57 9.57
C GLY A 163 -32.36 -34.35 9.34
N ILE A 164 -32.05 -33.60 10.40
CA ILE A 164 -31.12 -32.46 10.33
C ILE A 164 -29.72 -32.92 9.89
N LYS A 165 -29.23 -34.05 10.41
CA LYS A 165 -27.93 -34.61 10.01
C LYS A 165 -27.88 -34.95 8.53
N ASP A 166 -28.94 -35.55 8.00
CA ASP A 166 -29.03 -35.94 6.59
C ASP A 166 -29.12 -34.69 5.68
N GLU A 167 -29.94 -33.71 6.05
CA GLU A 167 -30.03 -32.42 5.34
C GLU A 167 -28.69 -31.68 5.32
N PHE A 168 -27.98 -31.66 6.45
CA PHE A 168 -26.65 -31.06 6.54
C PHE A 168 -25.64 -31.80 5.65
N GLY A 169 -25.72 -33.14 5.60
CA GLY A 169 -24.90 -33.97 4.71
C GLY A 169 -25.11 -33.63 3.23
N LEU A 170 -26.37 -33.47 2.80
CA LEU A 170 -26.71 -33.07 1.44
C LEU A 170 -26.25 -31.66 1.11
N LEU A 171 -26.43 -30.71 2.04
CA LEU A 171 -25.97 -29.33 1.87
C LEU A 171 -24.45 -29.27 1.74
N ASN A 172 -23.72 -30.02 2.57
CA ASN A 172 -22.27 -30.08 2.53
C ASN A 172 -21.76 -30.70 1.21
N ALA A 173 -22.41 -31.76 0.73
CA ALA A 173 -22.09 -32.36 -0.58
C ALA A 173 -22.33 -31.36 -1.73
N SER A 174 -23.46 -30.64 -1.72
CA SER A 174 -23.78 -29.62 -2.70
C SER A 174 -22.80 -28.43 -2.67
N LEU A 175 -22.41 -27.99 -1.48
CA LEU A 175 -21.41 -26.93 -1.30
C LEU A 175 -20.05 -27.35 -1.86
N ASN A 176 -19.60 -28.57 -1.56
CA ASN A 176 -18.33 -29.10 -2.07
C ASN A 176 -18.33 -29.23 -3.58
N GLN A 177 -19.42 -29.73 -4.17
CA GLN A 177 -19.58 -29.80 -5.62
C GLN A 177 -19.50 -28.40 -6.26
N THR A 178 -20.24 -27.43 -5.71
CA THR A 178 -20.24 -26.05 -6.22
C THR A 178 -18.83 -25.42 -6.12
N PHE A 179 -18.12 -25.70 -5.03
CA PHE A 179 -16.75 -25.25 -4.83
C PHE A 179 -15.80 -25.86 -5.87
N GLU A 180 -15.88 -27.16 -6.13
CA GLU A 180 -15.07 -27.85 -7.14
C GLU A 180 -15.35 -27.32 -8.56
N GLU A 181 -16.62 -27.13 -8.93
CA GLU A 181 -17.03 -26.57 -10.21
C GLU A 181 -16.46 -25.15 -10.40
N LYS A 182 -16.60 -24.28 -9.40
CA LYS A 182 -16.08 -22.91 -9.46
C LYS A 182 -14.56 -22.84 -9.43
N SER A 183 -13.91 -23.73 -8.70
CA SER A 183 -12.45 -23.86 -8.70
C SER A 183 -11.94 -24.27 -10.09
N SER A 184 -12.62 -25.23 -10.75
CA SER A 184 -12.31 -25.66 -12.11
C SER A 184 -12.51 -24.54 -13.14
N GLU A 185 -13.63 -23.81 -13.08
CA GLU A 185 -13.89 -22.64 -13.93
C GLU A 185 -12.79 -21.58 -13.77
N SER A 186 -12.42 -21.27 -12.52
CA SER A 186 -11.36 -20.30 -12.21
C SER A 186 -10.01 -20.75 -12.76
N LEU A 187 -9.67 -22.04 -12.64
CA LEU A 187 -8.42 -22.59 -13.17
C LEU A 187 -8.38 -22.51 -14.71
N ALA A 188 -9.50 -22.79 -15.37
CA ALA A 188 -9.62 -22.65 -16.82
C ALA A 188 -9.44 -21.19 -17.27
N LEU A 189 -10.04 -20.23 -16.54
CA LEU A 189 -9.86 -18.80 -16.79
C LEU A 189 -8.40 -18.36 -16.63
N CYS A 190 -7.74 -18.76 -15.55
CA CYS A 190 -6.32 -18.48 -15.31
C CYS A 190 -5.44 -19.03 -16.45
N THR A 191 -5.72 -20.24 -16.93
CA THR A 191 -5.01 -20.85 -18.05
C THR A 191 -5.23 -20.08 -19.37
N ASN A 192 -6.45 -19.59 -19.60
CA ASN A 192 -6.76 -18.73 -20.75
C ASN A 192 -5.99 -17.40 -20.69
N ILE A 193 -5.99 -16.73 -19.52
CA ILE A 193 -5.28 -15.47 -19.32
C ILE A 193 -3.77 -15.67 -19.55
N LYS A 194 -3.19 -16.74 -19.00
CA LYS A 194 -1.76 -17.05 -19.19
C LYS A 194 -1.41 -17.22 -20.67
N ARG A 195 -2.22 -17.96 -21.42
CA ARG A 195 -2.03 -18.10 -22.89
C ARG A 195 -2.11 -16.76 -23.63
N SER A 196 -3.00 -15.85 -23.22
CA SER A 196 -3.10 -14.52 -23.81
C SER A 196 -1.87 -13.65 -23.51
N ILE A 197 -1.35 -13.73 -22.28
CA ILE A 197 -0.10 -13.06 -21.89
C ILE A 197 1.06 -13.57 -22.75
N ASP A 198 1.22 -14.89 -22.89
CA ASP A 198 2.31 -15.48 -23.67
C ASP A 198 2.26 -15.04 -25.15
N ARG A 199 1.05 -14.90 -25.72
CA ARG A 199 0.87 -14.37 -27.09
C ARG A 199 1.27 -12.90 -27.20
N LEU A 200 0.90 -12.08 -26.22
CA LEU A 200 1.27 -10.66 -26.20
C LEU A 200 2.77 -10.47 -26.04
N GLU A 201 3.42 -11.25 -25.18
CA GLU A 201 4.87 -11.23 -25.00
C GLU A 201 5.60 -11.59 -26.30
N ALA A 202 5.14 -12.63 -27.01
CA ALA A 202 5.69 -13.01 -28.31
C ALA A 202 5.51 -11.90 -29.38
N ALA A 203 4.34 -11.26 -29.42
CA ALA A 203 4.08 -10.14 -30.35
C ALA A 203 4.99 -8.93 -30.05
N VAL A 204 5.12 -8.55 -28.78
CA VAL A 204 6.00 -7.45 -28.33
C VAL A 204 7.46 -7.76 -28.65
N ALA A 205 7.91 -9.00 -28.47
CA ALA A 205 9.26 -9.41 -28.86
C ALA A 205 9.50 -9.25 -30.38
N GLY A 206 8.50 -9.60 -31.20
CA GLY A 206 8.54 -9.38 -32.65
C GLY A 206 8.66 -7.90 -33.03
N GLU A 207 7.84 -7.04 -32.46
CA GLU A 207 7.87 -5.59 -32.70
C GLU A 207 9.20 -4.96 -32.25
N ARG A 208 9.73 -5.36 -31.09
CA ARG A 208 11.05 -4.90 -30.61
C ARG A 208 12.17 -5.29 -31.57
N LYS A 209 12.11 -6.49 -32.15
CA LYS A 209 13.08 -6.93 -33.15
C LYS A 209 13.01 -6.05 -34.40
N GLN A 210 11.80 -5.82 -34.94
CA GLN A 210 11.61 -4.97 -36.11
C GLN A 210 12.08 -3.52 -35.87
N MET A 211 11.78 -2.96 -34.70
CA MET A 211 12.21 -1.61 -34.34
C MET A 211 13.73 -1.50 -34.24
N ARG A 212 14.41 -2.50 -33.69
CA ARG A 212 15.88 -2.56 -33.62
C ARG A 212 16.50 -2.59 -35.01
N GLU A 213 15.93 -3.35 -35.95
CA GLU A 213 16.38 -3.40 -37.35
C GLU A 213 16.21 -2.04 -38.06
N LYS A 214 15.08 -1.36 -37.82
CA LYS A 214 14.83 0.00 -38.34
C LYS A 214 15.82 1.02 -37.76
N LEU A 215 16.09 0.98 -36.46
CA LEU A 215 17.06 1.87 -35.81
C LEU A 215 18.48 1.65 -36.33
N GLY A 216 18.91 0.40 -36.52
CA GLY A 216 20.23 0.11 -37.10
C GLY A 216 20.38 0.66 -38.53
N THR A 217 19.28 0.69 -39.30
CA THR A 217 19.26 1.30 -40.63
C THR A 217 19.43 2.82 -40.56
N ILE A 218 18.71 3.48 -39.65
CA ILE A 218 18.79 4.95 -39.43
C ILE A 218 20.20 5.34 -38.96
N GLU A 219 20.74 4.61 -37.98
CA GLU A 219 22.09 4.85 -37.45
C GLU A 219 23.14 4.80 -38.56
N LYS A 220 23.07 3.79 -39.43
CA LYS A 220 23.97 3.67 -40.58
C LYS A 220 23.87 4.88 -41.52
N VAL A 221 22.65 5.30 -41.87
CA VAL A 221 22.43 6.48 -42.72
C VAL A 221 22.98 7.76 -42.08
N MET A 222 22.82 7.91 -40.76
CA MET A 222 23.36 9.07 -40.03
C MET A 222 24.89 9.06 -40.00
N GLN A 223 25.52 7.92 -39.75
CA GLN A 223 26.98 7.78 -39.77
C GLN A 223 27.55 8.09 -41.17
N ASP A 224 26.90 7.61 -42.23
CA ASP A 224 27.32 7.90 -43.61
C ASP A 224 27.22 9.39 -43.92
N ARG A 225 26.13 10.06 -43.51
CA ARG A 225 25.99 11.53 -43.66
C ARG A 225 27.06 12.31 -42.90
N LEU A 226 27.29 11.96 -41.63
CA LEU A 226 28.29 12.62 -40.81
C LEU A 226 29.70 12.50 -41.41
N ARG A 227 30.01 11.32 -41.98
CA ARG A 227 31.28 11.09 -42.68
C ARG A 227 31.46 12.01 -43.89
N ILE A 228 30.40 12.20 -44.69
CA ILE A 228 30.40 13.09 -45.87
C ILE A 228 30.59 14.56 -45.43
N GLU A 229 29.86 15.00 -44.40
CA GLU A 229 29.95 16.37 -43.90
C GLU A 229 31.32 16.65 -43.27
N THR A 230 31.87 15.72 -42.49
CA THR A 230 33.19 15.85 -41.85
C THR A 230 34.30 15.95 -42.89
N ALA A 231 34.22 15.18 -43.97
CA ALA A 231 35.16 15.27 -45.09
C ALA A 231 35.11 16.68 -45.75
N SER A 232 33.91 17.22 -45.93
CA SER A 232 33.69 18.54 -46.55
C SER A 232 34.20 19.70 -45.68
N VAL A 233 34.19 19.54 -44.36
CA VAL A 233 34.58 20.57 -43.40
C VAL A 233 36.10 20.60 -43.17
N SER A 234 36.79 19.49 -43.41
CA SER A 234 38.25 19.34 -43.19
C SER A 234 39.12 20.09 -44.22
N ASP A 235 38.56 20.49 -45.37
CA ASP A 235 39.27 21.22 -46.43
C ASP A 235 39.34 22.75 -46.23
N LEU A 236 38.79 23.28 -45.14
CA LEU A 236 38.92 24.71 -44.81
C LEU A 236 40.22 24.96 -44.01
N PRO A 237 41.12 25.85 -44.47
CA PRO A 237 42.34 26.18 -43.74
C PRO A 237 42.03 26.59 -42.30
N LEU A 238 42.74 26.00 -41.33
CA LEU A 238 42.59 26.21 -39.89
C LEU A 238 42.56 27.71 -39.53
N GLU A 239 43.28 28.53 -40.29
CA GLU A 239 43.39 29.99 -40.18
C GLU A 239 42.06 30.72 -40.38
N ARG A 240 41.14 30.23 -41.23
CA ARG A 240 39.81 30.85 -41.40
C ARG A 240 38.87 30.55 -40.24
N ARG A 241 39.06 29.44 -39.52
CA ARG A 241 38.23 29.08 -38.36
C ARG A 241 38.52 29.95 -37.13
N LEU A 242 39.73 30.51 -37.04
CA LEU A 242 40.16 31.40 -35.95
C LEU A 242 39.62 32.83 -36.10
N LEU A 243 39.11 33.22 -37.27
CA LEU A 243 38.71 34.60 -37.56
C LEU A 243 37.22 34.88 -37.31
N VAL A 244 36.41 33.85 -37.07
CA VAL A 244 34.96 34.00 -36.90
C VAL A 244 34.60 33.68 -35.46
N SER A 245 34.02 34.66 -34.78
CA SER A 245 33.41 34.53 -33.45
C SER A 245 31.91 34.64 -33.63
N LYS A 246 31.16 33.61 -33.24
CA LYS A 246 29.69 33.66 -33.20
C LYS A 246 29.26 34.00 -31.78
N ALA A 247 28.30 34.90 -31.63
CA ALA A 247 27.68 35.17 -30.34
C ALA A 247 27.13 33.87 -29.72
N LEU A 248 27.36 33.69 -28.42
CA LEU A 248 26.82 32.57 -27.65
C LEU A 248 25.58 33.06 -26.90
N GLU A 249 24.42 32.59 -27.33
CA GLU A 249 23.18 32.78 -26.59
C GLU A 249 22.94 31.58 -25.68
N TRP A 250 22.59 31.86 -24.43
CA TRP A 250 22.26 30.84 -23.45
C TRP A 250 21.27 31.39 -22.45
N SER A 251 20.80 30.54 -21.54
CA SER A 251 19.78 30.94 -20.58
C SER A 251 20.01 30.32 -19.22
N ILE A 252 19.63 31.05 -18.18
CA ILE A 252 19.58 30.56 -16.81
C ILE A 252 18.18 29.97 -16.61
N GLU A 253 18.09 28.65 -16.62
CA GLU A 253 16.84 27.92 -16.41
C GLU A 253 17.08 26.63 -15.62
N PRO A 254 16.23 26.33 -14.62
CA PRO A 254 15.17 27.18 -14.08
C PRO A 254 15.71 28.29 -13.14
N TRP A 255 15.29 29.54 -13.38
CA TRP A 255 15.72 30.72 -12.61
C TRP A 255 15.39 30.61 -11.11
N SER A 256 14.24 30.01 -10.78
CA SER A 256 13.83 29.75 -9.39
C SER A 256 14.84 28.89 -8.62
N GLU A 257 15.46 27.89 -9.26
CA GLU A 257 16.45 27.03 -8.61
C GLU A 257 17.75 27.81 -8.36
N ALA A 258 18.21 28.61 -9.33
CA ALA A 258 19.39 29.45 -9.15
C ALA A 258 19.21 30.45 -7.98
N LYS A 259 18.02 31.05 -7.84
CA LYS A 259 17.70 31.92 -6.70
C LYS A 259 17.67 31.16 -5.38
N MET A 260 17.05 29.98 -5.37
CA MET A 260 16.94 29.14 -4.17
C MET A 260 18.32 28.66 -3.72
N GLU A 261 19.17 28.21 -4.64
CA GLU A 261 20.54 27.81 -4.34
C GLU A 261 21.35 28.99 -3.79
N SER A 262 21.22 30.19 -4.37
CA SER A 262 21.88 31.39 -3.83
C SER A 262 21.40 31.73 -2.43
N HIS A 263 20.13 31.49 -2.10
CA HIS A 263 19.60 31.70 -0.76
C HIS A 263 20.21 30.70 0.25
N MET A 264 20.34 29.42 -0.14
CA MET A 264 20.89 28.38 0.73
C MET A 264 22.41 28.49 0.92
N ARG A 265 23.15 28.84 -0.15
CA ARG A 265 24.61 28.79 -0.19
C ARG A 265 25.28 30.17 -0.20
N SER A 266 24.51 31.24 -0.01
CA SER A 266 24.91 32.65 -0.20
C SER A 266 25.26 33.04 -1.65
N SER A 267 25.42 32.05 -2.54
CA SER A 267 25.65 32.26 -3.97
C SER A 267 25.33 31.01 -4.80
N ALA A 268 24.93 31.20 -6.06
CA ALA A 268 24.75 30.16 -7.07
C ALA A 268 25.49 30.54 -8.36
N PHE A 269 26.35 29.66 -8.83
CA PHE A 269 27.08 29.80 -10.09
C PHE A 269 26.34 29.07 -11.21
N VAL A 270 26.08 29.75 -12.32
CA VAL A 270 25.41 29.19 -13.48
C VAL A 270 26.31 29.31 -14.71
N HIS A 271 26.38 28.23 -15.48
CA HIS A 271 27.16 28.15 -16.71
C HIS A 271 26.29 27.60 -17.85
N PRO A 272 26.59 27.94 -19.12
CA PRO A 272 26.04 27.19 -20.24
C PRO A 272 26.58 25.75 -20.21
N PRO A 273 25.88 24.78 -20.84
CA PRO A 273 26.35 23.39 -20.92
C PRO A 273 27.75 23.26 -21.51
N HIS A 274 28.10 24.13 -22.46
CA HIS A 274 29.38 24.16 -23.13
C HIS A 274 29.90 25.60 -23.28
N GLY A 275 31.22 25.77 -23.16
CA GLY A 275 31.89 27.00 -23.56
C GLY A 275 31.94 27.12 -25.10
N GLY A 276 32.48 28.22 -25.60
CA GLY A 276 32.66 28.45 -27.03
C GLY A 276 34.09 28.86 -27.36
N TYR A 277 34.48 28.66 -28.62
CA TYR A 277 35.68 29.28 -29.18
C TYR A 277 35.33 30.63 -29.79
N PHE A 278 36.02 31.67 -29.34
CA PHE A 278 35.84 33.04 -29.80
C PHE A 278 37.21 33.57 -30.22
N TYR A 279 37.43 33.80 -31.51
CA TYR A 279 38.75 34.16 -32.06
C TYR A 279 39.88 33.21 -31.63
N GLY A 280 39.59 31.91 -31.50
CA GLY A 280 40.51 30.89 -31.00
C GLY A 280 40.64 30.79 -29.48
N TYR A 281 40.11 31.74 -28.70
CA TYR A 281 40.07 31.63 -27.24
C TYR A 281 38.90 30.75 -26.81
N HIS A 282 39.16 29.74 -25.97
CA HIS A 282 38.09 28.97 -25.35
C HIS A 282 37.56 29.72 -24.13
N ILE A 283 36.33 30.24 -24.23
CA ILE A 283 35.73 31.06 -23.17
C ILE A 283 34.38 30.45 -22.78
N ARG A 284 34.12 30.39 -21.47
CA ARG A 284 32.84 29.99 -20.90
C ARG A 284 32.22 31.20 -20.19
N PRO A 285 31.14 31.81 -20.71
CA PRO A 285 30.44 32.83 -19.94
C PRO A 285 29.83 32.21 -18.67
N CYS A 286 29.70 32.99 -17.62
CA CYS A 286 29.11 32.55 -16.37
C CYS A 286 28.24 33.65 -15.76
N ALA A 287 27.35 33.24 -14.88
CA ALA A 287 26.53 34.13 -14.09
C ALA A 287 26.60 33.71 -12.62
N LEU A 288 26.60 34.69 -11.72
CA LEU A 288 26.57 34.49 -10.28
C LEU A 288 25.38 35.20 -9.70
N VAL A 289 24.44 34.43 -9.15
CA VAL A 289 23.41 34.97 -8.26
C VAL A 289 24.02 34.97 -6.87
N LYS A 290 24.08 36.12 -6.20
CA LYS A 290 24.59 36.22 -4.81
C LYS A 290 23.62 36.96 -3.92
N GLY A 291 23.72 36.71 -2.61
CA GLY A 291 22.92 37.37 -1.59
C GLY A 291 21.71 36.56 -1.15
N VAL A 292 20.99 37.10 -0.18
CA VAL A 292 19.85 36.43 0.48
C VAL A 292 18.56 37.21 0.27
N ALA A 293 17.49 36.48 -0.06
CA ALA A 293 16.13 36.98 -0.18
C ALA A 293 16.01 38.27 -1.02
N LEU A 294 15.64 39.38 -0.40
CA LEU A 294 15.34 40.64 -1.07
C LEU A 294 16.58 41.44 -1.51
N LEU A 295 17.78 40.99 -1.12
CA LEU A 295 19.08 41.62 -1.46
C LEU A 295 19.87 40.80 -2.48
N GLN A 296 19.20 39.95 -3.25
CA GLN A 296 19.85 39.18 -4.30
C GLN A 296 20.26 40.05 -5.49
N SER A 297 21.43 39.74 -6.03
CA SER A 297 21.98 40.38 -7.22
C SER A 297 22.58 39.38 -8.19
N LEU A 298 22.49 39.71 -9.48
CA LEU A 298 23.09 38.97 -10.59
C LEU A 298 24.37 39.67 -11.03
N LEU A 299 25.47 38.91 -11.06
CA LEU A 299 26.74 39.30 -11.65
C LEU A 299 26.98 38.46 -12.89
N LEU A 300 27.53 39.08 -13.93
CA LEU A 300 27.81 38.44 -15.21
C LEU A 300 29.31 38.42 -15.43
N GLY A 301 29.84 37.30 -15.91
CA GLY A 301 31.27 37.08 -16.02
C GLY A 301 31.63 36.05 -17.06
N TYR A 302 32.90 35.65 -17.06
CA TYR A 302 33.43 34.63 -17.95
C TYR A 302 34.65 33.95 -17.34
N GLU A 303 34.88 32.73 -17.78
CA GLU A 303 36.07 31.94 -17.51
C GLU A 303 36.82 31.74 -18.84
N VAL A 304 38.12 32.04 -18.84
CA VAL A 304 38.97 31.68 -19.98
C VAL A 304 39.52 30.29 -19.70
N CYS A 305 39.07 29.32 -20.49
CA CYS A 305 39.42 27.92 -20.36
C CYS A 305 40.65 27.60 -21.22
N ARG A 306 41.32 26.49 -20.91
CA ARG A 306 42.34 25.92 -21.80
C ARG A 306 41.68 25.52 -23.12
N GLY A 307 42.21 26.01 -24.22
CA GLY A 307 41.76 25.70 -25.58
C GLY A 307 42.82 24.96 -26.39
N GLU A 308 42.38 24.26 -27.43
CA GLU A 308 43.26 23.60 -28.40
C GLU A 308 44.06 24.62 -29.23
N CYS A 309 43.53 25.84 -29.35
CA CYS A 309 44.13 26.94 -30.11
C CYS A 309 44.99 27.88 -29.25
N ASP A 310 45.25 27.55 -27.98
CA ASP A 310 45.98 28.44 -27.04
C ASP A 310 47.39 28.83 -27.52
N GLN A 311 48.02 27.98 -28.35
CA GLN A 311 49.34 28.21 -28.95
C GLN A 311 49.28 29.13 -30.18
N LEU A 312 48.10 29.27 -30.79
CA LEU A 312 47.89 30.04 -32.03
C LEU A 312 47.37 31.46 -31.75
N VAL A 313 46.81 31.68 -30.57
CA VAL A 313 46.28 32.99 -30.15
C VAL A 313 47.31 33.82 -29.38
N THR A 314 47.10 35.14 -29.36
CA THR A 314 48.03 36.07 -28.70
C THR A 314 47.64 36.29 -27.23
N TRP A 315 48.63 36.38 -26.35
CA TRP A 315 48.41 36.63 -24.92
C TRP A 315 49.16 37.89 -24.45
N PRO A 316 48.61 38.67 -23.50
CA PRO A 316 47.25 38.56 -22.96
C PRO A 316 46.18 38.88 -24.00
N MET A 317 44.96 38.37 -23.81
CA MET A 317 43.84 38.58 -24.74
C MET A 317 43.53 40.08 -24.87
N LYS A 318 43.56 40.61 -26.11
CA LYS A 318 43.27 42.02 -26.45
C LYS A 318 41.93 42.18 -27.17
N LYS A 319 40.89 41.55 -26.63
CA LYS A 319 39.54 41.54 -27.22
C LYS A 319 38.54 42.04 -26.19
N ASN A 320 37.60 42.87 -26.63
CA ASN A 320 36.57 43.38 -25.73
C ASN A 320 35.50 42.32 -25.54
N LEU A 321 34.94 42.27 -24.34
CA LEU A 321 33.94 41.28 -23.97
C LEU A 321 32.62 41.98 -23.68
N ARG A 322 31.54 41.35 -24.12
CA ARG A 322 30.19 41.88 -23.94
C ARG A 322 29.27 40.78 -23.47
N ILE A 323 28.54 41.01 -22.38
CA ILE A 323 27.34 40.23 -22.04
C ILE A 323 26.13 41.14 -22.12
N THR A 324 25.11 40.66 -22.82
CA THR A 324 23.83 41.34 -22.97
C THR A 324 22.73 40.50 -22.34
N LEU A 325 22.00 41.10 -21.40
CA LEU A 325 20.74 40.59 -20.88
C LEU A 325 19.65 40.89 -21.92
N LEU A 326 19.08 39.83 -22.49
CA LEU A 326 18.09 39.93 -23.56
C LEU A 326 16.69 40.09 -22.96
N HIS A 327 15.99 41.17 -23.34
CA HIS A 327 14.58 41.32 -23.01
C HIS A 327 13.75 40.42 -23.94
N PRO A 328 12.82 39.60 -23.42
CA PRO A 328 12.12 38.59 -24.21
C PRO A 328 11.26 39.16 -25.36
N GLU A 329 10.82 40.42 -25.25
CA GLU A 329 9.86 41.02 -26.19
C GLU A 329 10.33 42.34 -26.83
N ARG A 330 11.42 42.94 -26.35
CA ARG A 330 11.80 44.32 -26.71
C ARG A 330 13.31 44.43 -26.88
N ASN A 331 13.81 44.19 -28.09
CA ASN A 331 15.25 44.21 -28.35
C ASN A 331 15.95 45.54 -27.98
N HIS A 332 15.23 46.67 -27.97
CA HIS A 332 15.77 47.98 -27.62
C HIS A 332 15.96 48.20 -26.10
N THR A 333 15.41 47.31 -25.25
CA THR A 333 15.59 47.38 -23.79
C THR A 333 16.68 46.43 -23.30
N ASN A 334 17.46 45.81 -24.18
CA ASN A 334 18.55 44.94 -23.75
C ASN A 334 19.56 45.69 -22.87
N VAL A 335 19.99 45.09 -21.76
CA VAL A 335 21.02 45.66 -20.88
C VAL A 335 22.35 45.05 -21.25
N THR A 336 23.31 45.89 -21.64
CA THR A 336 24.62 45.45 -22.09
C THR A 336 25.71 45.90 -21.12
N ILE A 337 26.54 44.94 -20.70
CA ILE A 337 27.75 45.16 -19.92
C ILE A 337 28.95 44.89 -20.83
N VAL A 338 29.84 45.87 -20.96
CA VAL A 338 31.07 45.77 -21.76
C VAL A 338 32.29 45.88 -20.85
N GLN A 339 33.23 44.95 -20.99
CA GLN A 339 34.55 45.10 -20.40
C GLN A 339 35.57 45.48 -21.47
N ASP A 340 36.19 46.63 -21.26
CA ASP A 340 37.36 47.05 -22.01
C ASP A 340 38.59 46.28 -21.51
N CYS A 341 39.13 45.41 -22.37
CA CYS A 341 40.31 44.60 -22.07
C CYS A 341 41.62 45.30 -22.47
N ILE A 342 41.56 46.54 -22.99
CA ILE A 342 42.71 47.32 -23.47
C ILE A 342 43.28 48.23 -22.36
N SER A 343 42.50 48.51 -21.31
CA SER A 343 42.94 49.36 -20.18
C SER A 343 43.82 48.62 -19.16
N GLU A 344 44.79 49.32 -18.58
CA GLU A 344 46.04 48.96 -17.84
C GLU A 344 45.99 47.90 -16.70
N ARG A 345 44.92 47.12 -16.55
CA ARG A 345 44.91 45.94 -15.68
C ARG A 345 45.82 44.84 -16.26
N PRO A 346 46.41 43.96 -15.43
CA PRO A 346 47.10 42.78 -15.94
C PRO A 346 46.13 42.03 -16.84
N GLY A 347 46.45 41.99 -18.14
CA GLY A 347 45.56 41.48 -19.17
C GLY A 347 45.12 40.04 -18.88
N ILE A 348 44.15 39.54 -19.64
CA ILE A 348 43.72 38.15 -19.49
C ILE A 348 44.86 37.25 -19.99
N CYS A 349 45.69 36.77 -19.06
CA CYS A 349 46.80 35.88 -19.35
C CYS A 349 46.30 34.48 -19.72
N ALA A 350 47.17 33.72 -20.35
CA ALA A 350 46.86 32.36 -20.72
C ALA A 350 46.58 31.46 -19.49
N PRO A 351 45.68 30.48 -19.62
CA PRO A 351 45.25 29.65 -18.50
C PRO A 351 46.37 28.80 -17.89
N TYR A 352 47.49 28.57 -18.58
CA TYR A 352 48.65 27.86 -18.03
C TYR A 352 49.47 28.69 -17.02
N VAL A 353 49.28 30.01 -16.95
CA VAL A 353 50.03 30.90 -16.03
C VAL A 353 49.40 30.95 -14.63
N ARG A 354 48.12 30.61 -14.49
CA ARG A 354 47.41 30.57 -13.20
C ARG A 354 46.80 29.18 -12.96
N ARG A 355 47.10 28.57 -11.82
CA ARG A 355 46.62 27.21 -11.47
C ARG A 355 45.10 27.13 -11.19
N GLU A 356 44.43 28.26 -11.02
CA GLU A 356 43.00 28.31 -10.71
C GLU A 356 42.22 29.03 -11.82
N LEU A 357 41.20 28.36 -12.35
CA LEU A 357 40.18 28.96 -13.21
C LEU A 357 39.37 29.95 -12.37
N THR A 358 39.81 31.20 -12.29
CA THR A 358 39.06 32.25 -11.60
C THR A 358 38.14 32.93 -12.60
N ALA A 359 36.83 32.78 -12.41
CA ALA A 359 35.83 33.59 -13.11
C ALA A 359 36.17 35.09 -12.98
N ARG A 360 36.10 35.80 -14.10
CA ARG A 360 36.27 37.25 -14.16
C ARG A 360 34.90 37.89 -14.34
N TRP A 361 34.54 38.80 -13.45
CA TRP A 361 33.26 39.51 -13.48
C TRP A 361 33.35 40.74 -14.38
N LEU A 362 32.46 40.84 -15.35
CA LEU A 362 32.19 42.07 -16.09
C LEU A 362 31.49 42.99 -15.09
N GLY A 363 32.07 44.15 -14.80
CA GLY A 363 31.58 45.02 -13.72
C GLY A 363 30.09 45.37 -13.84
N GLY A 364 29.47 45.81 -12.75
CA GLY A 364 28.04 46.07 -12.68
C GLY A 364 27.31 44.93 -11.99
N GLU A 365 26.62 45.27 -10.90
CA GLU A 365 25.78 44.35 -10.15
C GLU A 365 24.33 44.70 -10.43
N MET A 366 23.56 43.76 -10.97
CA MET A 366 22.15 43.96 -11.29
C MET A 366 21.29 43.41 -10.17
N LYS A 367 20.41 44.22 -9.57
CA LYS A 367 19.52 43.73 -8.53
C LYS A 367 18.49 42.79 -9.14
N VAL A 368 18.29 41.63 -8.51
CA VAL A 368 17.31 40.64 -8.99
C VAL A 368 15.89 41.23 -9.08
N LYS A 369 15.52 42.09 -8.12
CA LYS A 369 14.24 42.81 -8.14
C LYS A 369 14.03 43.65 -9.39
N ASP A 370 15.09 44.30 -9.90
CA ASP A 370 15.01 45.16 -11.07
C ASP A 370 14.87 44.32 -12.35
N ILE A 371 15.57 43.18 -12.41
CA ILE A 371 15.47 42.20 -13.51
C ILE A 371 14.04 41.63 -13.59
N GLU A 372 13.48 41.22 -12.45
CA GLU A 372 12.14 40.65 -12.38
C GLU A 372 11.05 41.70 -12.61
N GLY A 373 11.19 42.88 -11.99
CA GLY A 373 10.25 44.00 -12.13
C GLY A 373 10.24 44.62 -13.54
N SER A 374 11.34 44.49 -14.29
CA SER A 374 11.46 44.99 -15.66
C SER A 374 11.17 43.93 -16.74
N HIS A 375 10.56 42.79 -16.36
CA HIS A 375 10.11 41.74 -17.28
C HIS A 375 11.21 41.04 -18.11
N TYR A 376 12.45 40.97 -17.61
CA TYR A 376 13.49 40.13 -18.25
C TYR A 376 13.31 38.64 -17.94
N LEU A 377 12.55 38.30 -16.90
CA LEU A 377 12.19 36.94 -16.55
C LEU A 377 10.92 36.52 -17.31
N LYS A 378 11.03 35.50 -18.16
CA LYS A 378 9.89 34.89 -18.87
C LYS A 378 9.97 33.38 -18.74
N ASP A 379 8.86 32.72 -18.40
CA ASP A 379 8.79 31.26 -18.26
C ASP A 379 9.88 30.67 -17.35
N ASN A 380 10.18 31.36 -16.24
CA ASN A 380 11.24 30.99 -15.28
C ASN A 380 12.65 30.90 -15.92
N LYS A 381 12.90 31.71 -16.95
CA LYS A 381 14.14 31.73 -17.74
C LYS A 381 14.63 33.16 -17.94
N ILE A 382 15.95 33.34 -17.84
CA ILE A 382 16.64 34.59 -18.20
C ILE A 382 17.58 34.32 -19.36
N SER A 383 17.43 35.08 -20.45
CA SER A 383 18.24 34.92 -21.67
C SER A 383 19.43 35.88 -21.69
N LEU A 384 20.60 35.35 -22.04
CA LEU A 384 21.87 36.07 -22.09
C LEU A 384 22.54 35.85 -23.44
N ARG A 385 23.23 36.88 -23.95
CA ARG A 385 24.10 36.81 -25.13
C ARG A 385 25.51 37.22 -24.75
N PHE A 386 26.49 36.35 -25.01
CA PHE A 386 27.91 36.62 -24.85
C PHE A 386 28.57 36.84 -26.21
N GLU A 387 29.36 37.91 -26.33
CA GLU A 387 30.08 38.28 -27.54
C GLU A 387 31.53 38.67 -27.19
N VAL A 388 32.43 38.34 -28.11
CA VAL A 388 33.81 38.83 -28.12
C VAL A 388 33.94 39.75 -29.33
N LEU A 389 34.48 40.95 -29.13
CA LEU A 389 34.58 42.03 -30.12
C LEU A 389 36.03 42.24 -30.57
#